data_AF-A0A0G0IJ77-F1
#
_entry.id   AF-A0A0G0IJ77-F1
#
_cell.length_a   1.000
_cell.length_b   1.000
_cell.length_c   1.000
_cell.angle_alpha   90.00
_cell.angle_beta   90.00
_cell.angle_gamma   90.00
#
_symmetry.space_group_name_H-M   'P 1'
#
loop_
_entity.id
_entity.type
_entity.pdbx_description
1 polymer ?
#
loop_
_entity_poly.entity_id
_entity_poly.type
_entity_poly.pdbx_seq_one_letter_code
_entity_poly.pdbx_strand_id
1 'polypeptide(L)' 'MTYKDKVKHGAASFIIFTVVAIITKNLVFSFIATYSLGIIKEIYDQIRQKNTPIQSFQDIVSDMVGIVLGIFLYSMVIG' A
#
# COMPACT_ATOMS: atom_id res chain seq x y z
N MET A 1 -16.04 -4.11 -6.92
CA MET A 1 -15.24 -4.55 -5.75
C MET A 1 -16.03 -4.46 -4.47
N THR A 2 -15.88 -5.47 -3.61
CA THR A 2 -16.51 -5.51 -2.29
C THR A 2 -15.69 -4.67 -1.31
N TYR A 3 -16.31 -4.08 -0.29
CA TYR A 3 -15.60 -3.36 0.78
C TYR A 3 -14.44 -4.17 1.40
N LYS A 4 -14.59 -5.50 1.46
CA LYS A 4 -13.55 -6.44 1.92
C LYS A 4 -12.26 -6.39 1.08
N ASP A 5 -12.33 -6.09 -0.21
CA ASP A 5 -11.14 -6.05 -1.06
C ASP A 5 -10.31 -4.80 -0.80
N LYS A 6 -10.96 -3.65 -0.54
CA LYS A 6 -10.28 -2.40 -0.18
C LYS A 6 -9.46 -2.54 1.11
N VAL A 7 -10.07 -3.12 2.15
CA VAL A 7 -9.39 -3.37 3.43
C VAL A 7 -8.18 -4.27 3.24
N LYS A 8 -8.24 -5.27 2.33
CA LYS A 8 -7.09 -6.12 2.01
C LYS A 8 -5.96 -5.34 1.32
N HIS A 9 -6.28 -4.39 0.44
CA HIS A 9 -5.28 -3.53 -0.19
C HIS A 9 -4.56 -2.68 0.86
N GLY A 10 -5.31 -1.96 1.70
CA GLY A 10 -4.72 -1.17 2.79
C GLY A 10 -3.90 -2.03 3.77
N ALA A 11 -4.39 -3.21 4.15
CA ALA A 11 -3.66 -4.13 5.03
C ALA A 11 -2.38 -4.69 4.37
N ALA A 12 -2.42 -5.02 3.07
CA ALA A 12 -1.25 -5.50 2.35
C ALA A 12 -0.16 -4.42 2.29
N SER A 13 -0.55 -3.18 1.92
CA SER A 13 0.35 -2.04 1.85
C SER A 13 0.93 -1.67 3.22
N PHE A 14 0.14 -1.77 4.29
CA PHE A 14 0.62 -1.64 5.66
C PHE A 14 1.69 -2.66 6.03
N ILE A 15 1.44 -3.96 5.76
CA ILE A 15 2.39 -5.04 6.08
C ILE A 15 3.67 -4.87 5.28
N ILE A 16 3.55 -4.65 3.96
CA ILE A 16 4.71 -4.49 3.07
C ILE A 16 5.55 -3.29 3.51
N PHE A 17 4.92 -2.13 3.74
CA PHE A 17 5.65 -0.94 4.20
C PHE A 17 6.40 -1.21 5.50
N THR A 18 5.70 -1.75 6.50
CA THR A 18 6.26 -1.98 7.84
C THR A 18 7.45 -2.94 7.78
N VAL A 19 7.31 -4.06 7.06
CA VAL A 19 8.40 -5.04 6.90
C VAL A 19 9.59 -4.42 6.19
N VAL A 20 9.38 -3.70 5.09
CA VAL A 20 10.48 -3.06 4.34
C VAL A 20 11.14 -1.97 5.18
N ALA A 21 10.38 -1.20 5.96
CA ALA A 21 10.90 -0.16 6.86
C ALA A 21 11.74 -0.74 7.99
N ILE A 22 11.35 -1.88 8.56
CA ILE A 22 12.13 -2.58 9.58
C ILE A 22 13.46 -3.09 9.00
N ILE A 23 13.43 -3.71 7.81
CA ILE A 23 14.61 -4.30 7.19
C ILE A 23 15.60 -3.23 6.73
N THR A 24 15.12 -2.21 6.01
CA THR A 24 15.97 -1.19 5.39
C THR A 24 16.33 -0.06 6.34
N LYS A 25 15.58 0.09 7.44
CA LYS A 25 15.64 1.23 8.38
C LYS A 25 15.54 2.59 7.68
N ASN A 26 14.92 2.64 6.50
CA ASN A 26 14.80 3.83 5.69
C ASN A 26 13.35 4.02 5.25
N LEU A 27 12.65 4.96 5.89
CA LEU A 27 11.24 5.23 5.63
C LEU A 27 10.98 5.69 4.20
N VAL A 28 11.89 6.48 3.62
CA VAL A 28 11.74 7.02 2.26
C VAL A 28 11.83 5.88 1.24
N PHE A 29 12.81 4.99 1.40
CA PHE A 29 12.95 3.83 0.52
C PHE A 29 11.73 2.90 0.63
N SER A 30 11.27 2.60 1.85
CA SER A 30 10.09 1.75 2.07
C SER A 30 8.81 2.34 1.50
N PHE A 31 8.66 3.66 1.59
CA PHE A 31 7.54 4.38 0.98
C PHE A 31 7.58 4.20 -0.54
N ILE A 32 8.71 4.52 -1.17
CA ILE A 32 8.86 4.43 -2.64
C ILE A 32 8.64 2.98 -3.10
N ALA A 33 9.22 2.00 -2.42
CA ALA A 33 9.08 0.59 -2.76
C ALA A 33 7.62 0.12 -2.66
N THR A 34 6.95 0.40 -1.53
CA THR A 34 5.56 -0.04 -1.31
C THR A 34 4.60 0.67 -2.26
N TYR A 35 4.77 1.98 -2.44
CA TYR A 35 3.92 2.77 -3.34
C TYR A 35 4.09 2.35 -4.80
N SER A 36 5.33 2.09 -5.24
CA SER A 36 5.59 1.59 -6.59
C SER A 36 4.95 0.22 -6.82
N LEU A 37 5.00 -0.68 -5.83
CA LEU A 37 4.33 -1.98 -5.92
C LEU A 37 2.81 -1.85 -6.02
N GLY A 38 2.20 -0.93 -5.26
CA GLY A 38 0.77 -0.62 -5.35
C GLY A 38 0.37 -0.13 -6.75
N ILE A 39 1.12 0.81 -7.32
CA ILE A 39 0.89 1.31 -8.68
C ILE A 39 1.04 0.20 -9.72
N ILE A 40 2.11 -0.60 -9.65
CA ILE A 40 2.35 -1.68 -10.62
C ILE A 40 1.21 -2.70 -10.60
N LYS A 41 0.76 -3.07 -9.39
CA LYS A 41 -0.39 -3.97 -9.24
C LYS A 41 -1.65 -3.38 -9.88
N GLU A 42 -1.91 -2.10 -9.67
CA GLU A 42 -3.13 -1.47 -10.17
C GLU A 42 -3.12 -1.30 -11.70
N ILE A 43 -1.97 -0.96 -12.29
CA ILE A 43 -1.76 -0.96 -13.74
C ILE A 43 -2.00 -2.37 -14.30
N TYR A 44 -1.48 -3.39 -13.64
CA TYR A 44 -1.64 -4.78 -14.06
C TYR A 44 -3.11 -5.25 -14.01
N ASP A 45 -3.85 -4.88 -12.95
CA ASP A 45 -5.27 -5.23 -12.82
C ASP A 45 -6.15 -4.44 -13.82
N GLN A 46 -5.79 -3.20 -14.17
CA GLN A 46 -6.42 -2.45 -15.26
C GLN A 46 -6.17 -3.09 -16.64
N ILE A 47 -4.93 -3.52 -16.93
CA ILE A 47 -4.61 -4.24 -18.17
C ILE A 47 -5.46 -5.51 -18.29
N ARG A 48 -5.73 -6.19 -17.17
CA ARG A 48 -6.60 -7.37 -17.10
C ARG A 48 -8.10 -7.05 -17.04
N GLN A 49 -8.49 -5.78 -17.17
CA GLN A 49 -9.87 -5.29 -17.08
C GLN A 49 -10.60 -5.74 -15.80
N LYS A 50 -9.87 -5.99 -14.71
CA LYS A 50 -10.49 -6.38 -13.43
C LYS A 50 -11.13 -5.21 -12.71
N ASN A 51 -10.57 -4.02 -12.88
CA ASN A 51 -10.95 -2.81 -12.17
C ASN A 51 -11.30 -1.67 -13.14
N THR A 52 -12.31 -0.90 -12.76
CA THR A 52 -12.58 0.41 -13.38
C THR A 52 -11.63 1.47 -12.84
N PRO A 53 -11.39 2.58 -13.56
CA PRO A 53 -10.49 3.65 -13.10
C PRO A 53 -10.83 4.21 -11.72
N ILE A 54 -12.14 4.26 -11.38
CA ILE A 54 -12.63 4.70 -10.07
C ILE A 54 -12.26 3.70 -8.97
N GLN A 55 -12.33 2.40 -9.25
CA GLN A 55 -11.93 1.37 -8.30
C GLN A 55 -10.42 1.42 -8.06
N SER A 56 -9.63 1.58 -9.12
CA SER A 56 -8.19 1.77 -9.03
C SER A 56 -7.79 2.97 -8.18
N PHE A 57 -8.49 4.09 -8.33
CA PHE A 57 -8.23 5.26 -7.49
C PHE A 57 -8.54 4.99 -6.02
N GLN A 58 -9.65 4.29 -5.73
CA GLN A 58 -10.01 3.92 -4.36
C GLN A 58 -9.00 2.95 -3.73
N ASP A 59 -8.44 2.04 -4.53
CA ASP A 59 -7.43 1.09 -4.08
C ASP A 59 -6.10 1.80 -3.78
N ILE A 60 -5.67 2.74 -4.62
CA ILE A 60 -4.50 3.60 -4.36
C ILE A 60 -4.68 4.40 -3.06
N VAL A 61 -5.86 4.98 -2.83
CA VAL A 61 -6.15 5.71 -1.59
C VAL A 61 -6.08 4.76 -0.39
N SER A 62 -6.60 3.54 -0.51
CA SER A 62 -6.51 2.55 0.55
C SER A 62 -5.06 2.13 0.83
N ASP A 63 -4.23 2.01 -0.20
CA ASP A 63 -2.81 1.73 -0.08
C ASP A 63 -2.07 2.86 0.64
N MET A 64 -2.39 4.12 0.32
CA MET A 64 -1.82 5.28 1.03
C MET A 64 -2.20 5.28 2.52
N VAL A 65 -3.45 4.97 2.86
CA VAL A 65 -3.88 4.84 4.26
C VAL A 65 -3.07 3.75 4.98
N GLY A 66 -2.88 2.60 4.34
CA GLY A 66 -2.04 1.52 4.87
C GLY A 66 -0.61 1.96 5.14
N ILE A 67 0.01 2.67 4.19
CA ILE A 67 1.37 3.20 4.34
C ILE A 67 1.47 4.21 5.49
N VAL A 68 0.52 5.15 5.59
CA VAL A 68 0.49 6.14 6.68
C VAL A 68 0.39 5.47 8.04
N LEU A 69 -0.49 4.47 8.19
CA LEU A 69 -0.59 3.68 9.42
C LEU A 69 0.72 2.94 9.73
N GLY A 70 1.41 2.44 8.70
CA GLY A 70 2.71 1.79 8.83
C GLY A 70 3.80 2.74 9.33
N ILE A 71 3.79 4.00 8.86
CA ILE A 71 4.68 5.05 9.36
C ILE A 71 4.42 5.31 10.84
N PHE A 72 3.16 5.50 11.23
CA PHE A 72 2.79 5.72 12.64
C PHE A 72 3.24 4.58 13.55
N LEU A 73 3.00 3.33 13.13
CA LEU A 73 3.43 2.16 13.90
C LEU A 73 4.96 2.10 14.01
N TYR A 74 5.68 2.29 12.90
CA TYR A 74 7.14 2.29 12.89
C TYR A 74 7.71 3.34 13.84
N SER A 75 7.16 4.57 13.81
CA SER A 75 7.56 5.66 14.70
C SER A 75 7.26 5.39 16.17
N MET A 76 6.22 4.59 16.49
CA MET A 76 5.92 4.21 17.88
C MET A 76 6.79 3.06 18.40
N VAL A 77 7.22 2.14 17.53
CA VAL A 77 7.92 0.90 17.93
C VAL A 77 9.44 1.05 17.85
N ILE A 78 9.95 1.83 16.90
CA ILE A 78 11.39 1.95 16.59
C ILE A 78 11.92 3.37 16.81
N GLY A 79 11.06 4.39 16.74
CA GLY A 79 11.40 5.77 17.10
C GLY A 79 11.52 5.95 18.61
#